data_AF-A0A3D8PT93-F1
#
_entry.id   AF-A0A3D8PT93-F1
#
_cell.length_a   1.000
_cell.length_b   1.000
_cell.length_c   1.000
_cell.angle_alpha   90.00
_cell.angle_beta   90.00
_cell.angle_gamma   90.00
#
_symmetry.space_group_name_H-M   'P 1'
#
loop_
_entity.id
_entity.type
_entity.pdbx_description
1 polymer ?
#
loop_
_entity_poly.entity_id
_entity_poly.type
_entity_poly.pdbx_seq_one_letter_code
_entity_poly.pdbx_strand_id
1 'polypeptide(L)'
;MKKVTVSVTEELGYGTLIWVYANNHKVYHSNKRVDRVKSFDDLDSNFLGKVEALNLNKTDKKTVLNLILEKTDRVFGVCVDKKKNTKNNGTDDFSVVFFPSWEQVMTFAETSFQELAETEVQRKKEAKEKWLEKGRLFAQKKHANREKVKK
;
A
#
# COMPACT_ATOMS: atom_id res chain seq x y z
N MET A 1 -8.56 -13.66 -1.54
CA MET A 1 -7.34 -12.85 -1.74
C MET A 1 -6.58 -12.79 -0.43
N LYS A 2 -5.32 -13.24 -0.39
CA LYS A 2 -4.49 -13.14 0.82
C LYS A 2 -3.70 -11.84 0.76
N LYS A 3 -3.95 -10.93 1.72
CA LYS A 3 -3.21 -9.67 1.87
C LYS A 3 -1.94 -9.95 2.66
N VAL A 4 -0.81 -9.50 2.13
CA VAL A 4 0.52 -9.58 2.74
C VAL A 4 0.89 -8.17 3.21
N THR A 5 1.40 -8.04 4.43
CA THR A 5 1.91 -6.74 4.90
C THR A 5 3.37 -6.60 4.51
N VAL A 6 3.68 -5.58 3.70
CA VAL A 6 5.03 -5.24 3.22
C VAL A 6 5.46 -3.94 3.85
N SER A 7 6.50 -3.96 4.68
CA SER A 7 7.04 -2.75 5.31
C SER A 7 8.24 -2.23 4.52
N VAL A 8 8.18 -1.00 4.02
CA VAL A 8 9.23 -0.36 3.22
C VAL A 8 9.44 1.10 3.64
N THR A 9 10.63 1.64 3.37
CA THR A 9 10.96 3.05 3.65
C THR A 9 10.35 4.02 2.64
N GLU A 10 10.05 3.52 1.44
CA GLU A 10 9.51 4.32 0.35
C GLU A 10 7.98 4.42 0.43
N GLU A 11 7.43 5.57 0.07
CA GLU A 11 5.98 5.78 0.10
C GLU A 11 5.32 5.14 -1.13
N LEU A 12 4.71 3.97 -0.93
CA LEU A 12 3.94 3.29 -1.97
C LEU A 12 2.52 3.85 -2.05
N GLY A 13 2.15 4.31 -3.24
CA GLY A 13 0.81 4.78 -3.53
C GLY A 13 -0.24 3.67 -3.48
N TYR A 14 -1.49 4.06 -3.27
CA TYR A 14 -2.61 3.14 -3.44
C TYR A 14 -2.70 2.71 -4.92
N GLY A 15 -2.75 1.40 -5.16
CA GLY A 15 -2.73 0.81 -6.50
C GLY A 15 -1.35 0.66 -7.11
N THR A 16 -0.28 0.99 -6.39
CA THR A 16 1.09 0.74 -6.88
C THR A 16 1.27 -0.74 -7.20
N LEU A 17 1.74 -1.01 -8.41
CA LEU A 17 2.13 -2.34 -8.87
C LEU A 17 3.50 -2.70 -8.30
N ILE A 18 3.62 -3.90 -7.74
CA ILE A 18 4.84 -4.52 -7.22
C ILE A 18 5.08 -5.81 -7.99
N TRP A 19 6.33 -6.21 -8.19
CA TRP A 19 6.65 -7.56 -8.66
C TRP A 19 7.91 -8.09 -8.03
N VAL A 20 7.99 -9.41 -7.96
CA VAL A 20 9.11 -10.16 -7.42
C VAL A 20 9.60 -11.14 -8.47
N TYR A 21 10.89 -11.09 -8.74
CA TYR A 21 11.55 -12.03 -9.64
C TYR A 21 11.88 -13.34 -8.95
N ALA A 22 11.52 -14.47 -9.56
CA ALA A 22 11.75 -15.79 -8.98
C ALA A 22 13.23 -16.18 -8.92
N ASN A 23 14.04 -15.70 -9.88
CA ASN A 23 15.45 -16.08 -9.99
C ASN A 23 16.37 -15.42 -8.93
N ASN A 24 16.06 -14.21 -8.50
CA ASN A 24 16.95 -13.40 -7.66
C ASN A 24 16.23 -12.76 -6.47
N HIS A 25 14.93 -13.02 -6.33
CA HIS A 25 14.03 -12.53 -5.28
C HIS A 25 14.05 -11.01 -5.12
N LYS A 26 14.45 -10.28 -6.16
CA LYS A 26 14.42 -8.82 -6.18
C LYS A 26 12.99 -8.36 -6.34
N VAL A 27 12.64 -7.37 -5.52
CA VAL A 27 11.34 -6.73 -5.47
C VAL A 27 11.44 -5.36 -6.09
N TYR A 28 10.51 -5.08 -6.98
CA TYR A 28 10.39 -3.82 -7.68
C TYR A 28 8.97 -3.29 -7.60
N HIS A 29 8.80 -2.01 -7.86
CA HIS A 29 7.50 -1.39 -8.02
C HIS A 29 7.49 -0.39 -9.17
N SER A 30 6.28 -0.08 -9.63
CA SER A 30 6.02 0.96 -10.61
C SER A 30 5.77 2.31 -9.95
N ASN A 31 6.08 3.37 -10.70
CA ASN A 31 5.58 4.73 -10.42
C ASN A 31 4.12 4.91 -10.85
N LYS A 32 3.58 3.97 -11.64
CA LYS A 32 2.20 3.99 -12.14
C LYS A 32 1.30 3.13 -11.25
N ARG A 33 0.03 3.53 -11.18
CA ARG A 33 -1.04 2.72 -10.57
C ARG A 33 -1.48 1.63 -11.54
N VAL A 34 -1.92 0.50 -10.99
CA VAL A 34 -2.33 -0.68 -11.77
C VAL A 34 -3.41 -0.39 -12.81
N ASP A 35 -4.35 0.51 -12.53
CA ASP A 35 -5.43 0.94 -13.44
C ASP A 35 -4.95 1.76 -14.64
N ARG A 36 -3.69 2.23 -14.60
CA ARG A 36 -3.08 3.04 -15.67
C ARG A 36 -2.08 2.25 -16.51
N VAL A 37 -1.86 0.98 -16.19
CA VAL A 37 -0.88 0.11 -16.86
C VAL A 37 -1.62 -0.87 -17.74
N LYS A 38 -1.49 -0.74 -19.06
CA LYS A 38 -2.11 -1.66 -20.04
C LYS A 38 -1.30 -2.94 -20.25
N SER A 39 0.01 -2.84 -20.07
CA SER A 39 0.96 -3.93 -20.20
C SER A 39 2.08 -3.73 -19.19
N PHE A 40 2.60 -4.82 -18.65
CA PHE A 40 3.76 -4.78 -17.79
C PHE A 40 5.02 -4.46 -18.61
N ASP A 41 5.79 -3.47 -18.15
CA ASP A 41 7.05 -3.03 -18.75
C ASP A 41 8.06 -2.78 -17.63
N ASP A 42 9.27 -3.32 -17.80
CA ASP A 42 10.38 -3.17 -16.85
C ASP A 42 11.00 -1.77 -16.88
N LEU A 43 10.68 -0.91 -17.85
CA LEU A 43 11.23 0.45 -17.95
C LEU A 43 10.81 1.36 -16.77
N ASP A 44 9.66 1.11 -16.15
CA ASP A 44 9.18 1.87 -14.97
C ASP A 44 9.51 1.17 -13.64
N SER A 45 10.62 0.41 -13.59
CA SER A 45 10.99 -0.42 -12.45
C SER A 45 11.85 0.33 -11.43
N ASN A 46 11.33 0.44 -10.20
CA ASN A 46 12.06 1.02 -9.06
C ASN A 46 12.35 -0.08 -8.05
N PHE A 47 13.59 -0.17 -7.58
CA PHE A 47 14.06 -1.27 -6.74
C PHE A 47 13.74 -1.04 -5.26
N LEU A 48 13.02 -1.98 -4.62
CA LEU A 48 12.69 -1.91 -3.19
C LEU A 48 13.61 -2.73 -2.30
N GLY A 49 14.29 -3.73 -2.86
CA GLY A 49 15.11 -4.66 -2.09
C GLY A 49 14.89 -6.11 -2.50
N LYS A 50 15.28 -7.02 -1.62
CA LYS A 50 15.02 -8.46 -1.79
C LYS A 50 13.94 -8.93 -0.82
N VAL A 51 13.19 -9.98 -1.17
CA VAL A 51 12.17 -10.58 -0.29
C VAL A 51 12.75 -10.91 1.09
N GLU A 52 14.01 -11.33 1.16
CA GLU A 52 14.67 -11.65 2.42
C GLU A 52 14.87 -10.44 3.33
N ALA A 53 15.10 -9.27 2.72
CA ALA A 53 15.36 -8.01 3.38
C ALA A 53 14.08 -7.21 3.67
N LEU A 54 12.98 -7.50 2.98
CA LEU A 54 11.69 -6.93 3.30
C LEU A 54 11.27 -7.35 4.71
N ASN A 55 10.83 -6.38 5.50
CA ASN A 55 10.33 -6.62 6.84
C ASN A 55 8.90 -7.17 6.75
N LEU A 56 8.82 -8.45 6.40
CA LEU A 56 7.61 -9.27 6.35
C LEU A 56 7.55 -10.14 7.60
N ASN A 57 6.36 -10.33 8.16
CA ASN A 57 6.19 -11.36 9.17
C ASN A 57 6.47 -12.76 8.54
N LYS A 58 6.85 -13.75 9.37
CA LYS A 58 7.27 -15.08 8.89
C LYS A 58 6.23 -15.76 7.98
N THR A 59 4.94 -15.60 8.30
CA THR A 59 3.82 -16.22 7.56
C THR A 59 3.63 -15.59 6.17
N ASP A 60 3.73 -14.27 6.11
CA ASP A 60 3.63 -13.47 4.88
C ASP A 60 4.82 -13.75 3.97
N LYS A 61 6.03 -13.83 4.54
CA LYS A 61 7.24 -14.20 3.80
C LYS A 61 7.11 -15.58 3.16
N LYS A 62 6.64 -16.58 3.91
CA LYS A 62 6.38 -17.93 3.38
C LYS A 62 5.34 -17.93 2.28
N THR A 63 4.31 -17.08 2.40
CA THR A 63 3.26 -16.94 1.38
C THR A 63 3.84 -16.42 0.07
N VAL A 64 4.64 -15.34 0.11
CA VAL A 64 5.28 -14.77 -1.08
C VAL A 64 6.25 -15.76 -1.71
N LEU A 65 7.08 -16.43 -0.90
CA LEU A 65 8.02 -17.44 -1.39
C LEU A 65 7.31 -18.66 -2.01
N ASN A 66 6.20 -19.13 -1.45
CA ASN A 66 5.42 -20.20 -2.06
C ASN A 66 4.84 -19.79 -3.42
N LEU A 67 4.30 -18.57 -3.53
CA LEU A 67 3.81 -18.04 -4.82
C LEU A 67 4.93 -17.94 -5.86
N ILE A 68 6.15 -17.60 -5.43
CA ILE A 68 7.34 -17.59 -6.27
C ILE A 68 7.68 -19.01 -6.74
N LEU A 69 7.58 -20.01 -5.87
CA LEU A 69 7.85 -21.41 -6.25
C LEU A 69 6.80 -22.00 -7.21
N GLU A 70 5.56 -21.52 -7.14
CA GLU A 70 4.46 -21.95 -8.01
C GLU A 70 4.51 -21.34 -9.42
N LYS A 71 5.39 -20.36 -9.67
CA LYS A 71 5.48 -19.63 -10.94
C LYS A 71 6.92 -19.51 -11.44
N THR A 72 7.10 -19.62 -12.75
CA THR A 72 8.43 -19.82 -13.35
C THR A 72 9.26 -18.55 -13.54
N ASP A 73 8.68 -17.34 -13.50
CA ASP A 73 9.44 -16.11 -13.74
C ASP A 73 9.20 -15.01 -12.69
N ARG A 74 7.94 -14.61 -12.45
CA ARG A 74 7.60 -13.47 -11.58
C ARG A 74 6.30 -13.69 -10.82
N VAL A 75 6.17 -13.01 -9.68
CA VAL A 75 4.92 -12.83 -8.94
C VAL A 75 4.62 -11.34 -8.87
N PHE A 76 3.36 -10.97 -9.07
CA PHE A 76 2.91 -9.58 -9.07
C PHE A 76 2.17 -9.24 -7.78
N GLY A 77 2.10 -7.98 -7.42
CA GLY A 77 1.39 -7.49 -6.24
C GLY A 77 0.78 -6.12 -6.47
N VAL A 78 -0.36 -5.85 -5.84
CA VAL A 78 -1.01 -4.52 -5.88
C VAL A 78 -1.19 -3.99 -4.47
N CYS A 79 -0.71 -2.78 -4.22
CA CYS A 79 -0.92 -2.05 -2.96
C CYS A 79 -2.39 -1.64 -2.82
N VAL A 80 -3.05 -2.06 -1.73
CA VAL A 80 -4.47 -1.79 -1.49
C VAL A 80 -4.75 -1.13 -0.14
N ASP A 81 -3.75 -0.92 0.71
CA ASP A 81 -3.90 -0.09 1.90
C ASP A 81 -2.54 0.38 2.40
N LYS A 82 -2.52 1.57 3.03
CA LYS A 82 -1.39 2.07 3.80
C LYS A 82 -1.75 1.99 5.27
N LYS A 83 -1.10 1.09 6.01
CA LYS A 83 -1.18 1.04 7.46
C LYS A 83 -0.06 1.90 8.02
N LYS A 84 -0.41 2.86 8.88
CA LYS A 84 0.60 3.56 9.67
C LYS A 84 1.25 2.57 10.63
N ASN A 85 2.55 2.36 10.46
CA ASN A 85 3.33 1.61 11.42
C ASN A 85 3.54 2.48 12.67
N THR A 86 3.15 1.99 13.84
CA THR A 86 3.36 2.68 15.12
C THR A 86 4.76 2.45 15.69
N LYS A 87 5.53 1.51 15.13
CA LYS A 87 6.94 1.30 15.47
C LYS A 87 7.78 2.26 14.65
N ASN A 88 8.30 3.31 15.29
CA ASN A 88 9.16 4.37 14.74
C ASN A 88 10.49 3.82 14.17
N ASN A 89 10.43 3.12 13.04
CA ASN A 89 11.62 2.55 12.39
C ASN A 89 11.89 3.16 11.00
N GLY A 90 11.19 4.25 10.63
CA GLY A 90 11.35 4.89 9.32
C GLY A 90 10.75 4.11 8.14
N THR A 91 9.90 3.12 8.41
CA THR A 91 9.20 2.32 7.40
C THR A 91 7.69 2.44 7.54
N ASP A 92 6.98 2.45 6.42
CA ASP A 92 5.53 2.37 6.34
C ASP A 92 5.07 0.95 5.99
N ASP A 93 3.95 0.51 6.56
CA ASP A 93 3.38 -0.82 6.31
C ASP A 93 2.32 -0.74 5.21
N PHE A 94 2.48 -1.52 4.15
CA PHE A 94 1.54 -1.56 3.03
C PHE A 94 0.87 -2.92 2.94
N SER A 95 -0.45 -2.93 2.75
CA SER A 95 -1.17 -4.15 2.44
C SER A 95 -1.11 -4.40 0.93
N VAL A 96 -0.52 -5.53 0.55
CA VAL A 96 -0.32 -5.92 -0.85
C VAL A 96 -1.08 -7.20 -1.14
N VAL A 97 -1.84 -7.22 -2.23
CA VAL A 97 -2.46 -8.45 -2.75
C VAL A 97 -1.54 -9.01 -3.82
N PHE A 98 -1.02 -10.23 -3.62
CA PHE A 98 -0.15 -10.89 -4.60
C PHE A 98 -0.95 -11.77 -5.56
N PHE A 99 -0.50 -11.79 -6.81
CA PHE A 99 -1.06 -12.50 -7.94
C PHE A 99 0.05 -13.29 -8.65
N PRO A 100 -0.23 -14.52 -9.08
CA PRO A 100 0.76 -15.40 -9.67
C PRO A 100 0.94 -15.14 -11.18
N SER A 101 0.12 -14.30 -11.81
CA SER A 101 0.31 -13.91 -13.22
C SER A 101 -0.24 -12.51 -13.52
N TRP A 102 0.23 -11.92 -14.61
CA TRP A 102 -0.19 -10.58 -15.05
C TRP A 102 -1.67 -10.55 -15.43
N GLU A 103 -2.19 -11.61 -16.05
CA GLU A 103 -3.61 -11.71 -16.43
C GLU A 103 -4.52 -11.57 -15.21
N GLN A 104 -4.14 -12.17 -14.07
CA GLN A 104 -4.90 -12.04 -12.83
C GLN A 104 -4.82 -10.62 -12.25
N VAL A 105 -3.70 -9.93 -12.43
CA VAL A 105 -3.57 -8.51 -12.06
C VAL A 105 -4.54 -7.66 -12.88
N MET A 106 -4.63 -7.89 -14.18
CA MET A 106 -5.55 -7.17 -15.06
C MET A 106 -7.00 -7.43 -14.71
N THR A 107 -7.38 -8.69 -14.48
CA THR A 107 -8.74 -9.02 -14.00
C THR A 107 -9.05 -8.31 -12.69
N PHE A 108 -8.11 -8.26 -11.74
CA PHE A 108 -8.29 -7.53 -10.49
C PHE A 108 -8.42 -6.01 -10.70
N ALA A 109 -7.60 -5.44 -11.59
CA ALA A 109 -7.62 -4.01 -11.90
C ALA A 109 -8.95 -3.55 -12.52
N GLU A 110 -9.53 -4.39 -13.38
CA GLU A 110 -10.79 -4.10 -14.08
C GLU A 110 -12.03 -4.35 -13.22
N THR A 111 -11.97 -5.26 -12.25
CA THR A 111 -13.13 -5.67 -11.45
C THR A 111 -13.11 -5.09 -10.04
N SER A 112 -12.24 -5.60 -9.18
CA SER A 112 -12.25 -5.31 -7.74
C SER A 112 -11.51 -4.03 -7.37
N PHE A 113 -10.52 -3.61 -8.17
CA PHE A 113 -9.70 -2.46 -7.81
C PHE A 113 -10.48 -1.14 -7.89
N GLN A 114 -11.41 -1.01 -8.84
CA GLN A 114 -12.26 0.18 -8.96
C GLN A 114 -13.13 0.38 -7.70
N GLU A 115 -13.82 -0.68 -7.25
CA GLU A 115 -14.64 -0.66 -6.03
C GLU A 115 -13.80 -0.32 -4.78
N LEU A 116 -12.61 -0.91 -4.66
CA LEU A 116 -11.71 -0.61 -3.55
C LEU A 116 -11.17 0.83 -3.62
N ALA A 117 -10.94 1.35 -4.83
CA ALA A 117 -10.48 2.73 -5.02
C ALA A 117 -11.54 3.75 -4.60
N GLU A 118 -12.81 3.53 -4.94
CA GLU A 118 -13.92 4.38 -4.51
C GLU A 118 -14.07 4.38 -2.99
N THR A 119 -14.01 3.18 -2.39
CA THR A 119 -14.07 3.01 -0.93
C THR A 119 -12.93 3.77 -0.24
N GLU A 120 -11.73 3.74 -0.80
CA GLU A 120 -10.57 4.45 -0.24
C GLU A 120 -10.68 5.98 -0.38
N VAL A 121 -11.22 6.47 -1.50
CA VAL A 121 -11.53 7.90 -1.67
C VAL A 121 -12.51 8.37 -0.60
N GLN A 122 -13.56 7.60 -0.36
CA GLN A 122 -14.55 7.89 0.66
C GLN A 122 -13.94 7.87 2.07
N ARG A 123 -13.12 6.86 2.40
CA ARG A 123 -12.37 6.80 3.68
C ARG A 123 -11.51 8.04 3.90
N LYS A 124 -10.79 8.50 2.87
CA LYS A 124 -9.95 9.71 2.95
C LYS A 124 -10.79 10.98 3.16
N LYS A 125 -11.94 11.08 2.50
CA LYS A 125 -12.87 12.20 2.67
C LYS A 125 -13.39 12.26 4.11
N GLU A 126 -13.85 11.15 4.65
CA GLU A 126 -14.34 11.06 6.04
C GLU A 126 -13.23 11.34 7.07
N ALA A 127 -12.02 10.85 6.83
CA ALA A 127 -10.88 11.13 7.70
C ALA A 127 -10.54 12.63 7.70
N LYS A 128 -10.61 13.29 6.53
CA LYS A 128 -10.42 14.74 6.39
C LYS A 128 -11.52 15.52 7.11
N GLU A 129 -12.78 15.13 6.97
CA GLU A 129 -13.91 15.75 7.66
C GLU A 129 -13.77 15.64 9.19
N LYS A 130 -13.47 14.44 9.71
CA LYS A 130 -13.20 14.22 11.14
C LYS A 130 -12.03 15.05 11.64
N TRP A 131 -10.98 15.22 10.83
CA TRP A 131 -9.83 16.05 11.19
C TRP A 131 -10.21 17.54 11.28
N LEU A 132 -10.98 18.04 10.31
CA LEU A 132 -11.47 19.41 10.31
C LEU A 132 -12.41 19.70 11.50
N GLU A 133 -13.30 18.76 11.82
CA GLU A 133 -14.19 18.87 12.97
C GLU A 133 -13.41 18.92 14.29
N LYS A 134 -12.42 18.04 14.47
CA LYS A 134 -11.49 18.12 15.61
C LYS A 134 -10.79 19.47 15.66
N GLY A 135 -10.28 19.97 14.53
CA GLY A 135 -9.65 21.29 14.45
C GLY A 135 -10.56 22.42 14.89
N ARG A 136 -11.83 22.41 14.47
CA ARG A 136 -12.85 23.38 14.89
C ARG A 136 -13.12 23.32 16.39
N LEU A 137 -13.28 22.11 16.95
CA LEU A 137 -13.48 21.90 18.39
C LEU A 137 -12.28 22.42 19.22
N PHE A 138 -11.05 22.18 18.76
CA PHE A 138 -9.86 22.71 19.41
C PHE A 138 -9.80 24.25 19.38
N ALA A 139 -10.13 24.86 18.24
CA ALA A 139 -10.16 26.31 18.11
C ALA A 139 -11.21 26.96 19.05
N GLN A 140 -12.43 26.40 19.10
CA GLN A 140 -13.48 26.87 19.99
C GLN A 140 -13.08 26.76 21.47
N LYS A 141 -12.50 25.62 21.88
CA LYS A 141 -12.00 25.44 23.26
C LYS A 141 -10.90 26.45 23.60
N LYS A 142 -9.99 26.76 22.67
CA LYS A 142 -8.90 27.74 22.88
C LYS A 142 -9.45 29.17 23.04
N HIS A 143 -10.48 29.55 22.27
CA HIS A 143 -11.14 30.84 22.40
C HIS A 143 -11.87 30.98 23.76
N ALA A 144 -12.65 29.97 24.16
CA ALA A 144 -13.34 29.96 25.44
C ALA A 144 -12.39 30.03 26.64
N ASN A 145 -11.21 29.38 26.56
CA ASN A 145 -10.20 29.45 27.61
C ASN A 145 -9.51 30.82 27.69
N ARG A 146 -9.34 31.52 26.55
CA ARG A 146 -8.79 32.89 26.53
C ARG A 146 -9.72 33.92 27.14
N GLU A 147 -11.04 33.77 26.99
CA GLU A 147 -12.02 34.66 27.60
C GLU A 147 -12.13 34.46 29.13
N LYS A 148 -11.92 33.24 29.62
CA LYS A 148 -11.88 32.95 31.07
C LYS A 148 -10.66 33.51 31.80
N VAL A 149 -9.53 33.67 31.11
CA VAL A 149 -8.28 34.21 31.69
C VAL A 149 -8.25 35.74 31.70
N LYS A 150 -9.17 36.39 30.98
CA LYS A 150 -9.31 37.87 30.93
C LYS A 150 -10.37 38.44 31.89
N LYS A 151 -11.05 37.58 32.65
CA LYS A 151 -11.93 37.95 33.77
C LYS A 151 -11.23 37.66 35.08
#